data_AF-A0A7W6SFX6-F1
#
_entry.id   AF-A0A7W6SFX6-F1
#
_cell.length_a   1.000
_cell.length_b   1.000
_cell.length_c   1.000
_cell.angle_alpha   90.00
_cell.angle_beta   90.00
_cell.angle_gamma   90.00
#
_symmetry.space_group_name_H-M   'P 1'
#
loop_
_entity.id
_entity.type
_entity.pdbx_description
1 polymer ?
#
loop_
_entity_poly.entity_id
_entity_poly.type
_entity_poly.pdbx_seq_one_letter_code
_entity_poly.pdbx_strand_id
1 'polypeptide(L)' 'MITYKQYHIDRFEHGQRGWIARITRVDGQKIRTILPASEHPYLDTKPTASAEEAEQLAKEGIDFGGVV' A
#
# COMPACT_ATOMS: atom_id res chain seq x y z
N MET A 1 -5.31 7.65 7.02
CA MET A 1 -4.85 6.50 7.80
C MET A 1 -5.97 5.55 8.14
N ILE A 2 -5.93 4.37 7.55
CA ILE A 2 -6.83 3.24 7.83
C ILE A 2 -5.96 2.07 8.28
N THR A 3 -6.28 1.45 9.40
CA THR A 3 -5.59 0.25 9.85
C THR A 3 -6.26 -0.98 9.25
N TYR A 4 -5.51 -1.76 8.49
CA TYR A 4 -5.96 -2.99 7.85
C TYR A 4 -4.98 -4.12 8.17
N LYS A 5 -5.41 -5.09 8.97
CA LYS A 5 -4.57 -6.17 9.50
C LYS A 5 -3.34 -5.61 10.26
N GLN A 6 -2.13 -5.93 9.80
CA GLN A 6 -0.86 -5.43 10.36
C GLN A 6 -0.30 -4.22 9.57
N TYR A 7 -1.12 -3.58 8.75
CA TYR A 7 -0.70 -2.49 7.87
C TYR A 7 -1.54 -1.23 8.09
N HIS A 8 -0.91 -0.07 7.93
CA HIS A 8 -1.57 1.22 7.80
C HIS A 8 -1.64 1.60 6.32
N ILE A 9 -2.82 2.00 5.89
CA ILE A 9 -3.11 2.46 4.53
C ILE A 9 -3.41 3.96 4.59
N ASP A 10 -2.56 4.75 3.96
CA ASP A 10 -2.72 6.19 3.82
C ASP A 10 -3.06 6.55 2.39
N ARG A 11 -4.27 7.07 2.19
CA ARG A 11 -4.77 7.52 0.89
C ARG A 11 -4.38 8.97 0.70
N PHE A 12 -3.71 9.29 -0.40
CA PHE A 12 -3.35 10.66 -0.74
C PHE A 12 -3.44 10.88 -2.23
N GLU A 13 -3.84 12.10 -2.60
CA GLU A 13 -3.97 12.50 -3.98
C GLU A 13 -2.58 12.88 -4.53
N HIS A 14 -2.15 12.17 -5.56
CA HIS A 14 -0.90 12.42 -6.28
C HIS A 14 -1.16 13.37 -7.48
N GLY A 15 -1.83 14.50 -7.21
CA GLY A 15 -2.15 15.54 -8.19
C GLY A 15 -2.78 14.99 -9.48
N GLN A 16 -2.24 15.39 -10.65
CA GLN A 16 -2.75 14.94 -11.96
C GLN A 16 -2.61 13.43 -12.23
N ARG A 17 -1.89 12.68 -11.38
CA ARG A 17 -1.77 11.23 -11.52
C ARG A 17 -2.92 10.48 -10.85
N GLY A 18 -3.78 11.14 -10.07
CA GLY A 18 -4.90 10.50 -9.37
C GLY A 18 -4.57 10.13 -7.93
N TRP A 19 -5.33 9.20 -7.36
CA TRP A 19 -5.22 8.79 -5.97
C TRP A 19 -4.28 7.60 -5.80
N ILE A 20 -3.46 7.61 -4.75
CA ILE A 20 -2.61 6.48 -4.38
C ILE A 20 -2.80 6.15 -2.90
N ALA A 21 -2.54 4.90 -2.56
CA ALA A 21 -2.55 4.42 -1.20
C ALA A 21 -1.14 3.96 -0.83
N ARG A 22 -0.59 4.56 0.23
CA ARG A 22 0.66 4.15 0.85
C ARG A 22 0.38 3.15 1.94
N ILE A 23 0.97 1.98 1.80
CA ILE A 23 0.92 0.89 2.75
C ILE A 23 2.19 0.97 3.58
N THR A 24 2.06 1.01 4.90
CA THR A 24 3.15 0.89 5.87
C THR A 24 2.81 -0.20 6.86
N ARG A 25 3.80 -0.83 7.50
CA ARG A 25 3.51 -1.83 8.54
C ARG A 25 3.27 -1.13 9.87
N VAL A 26 2.25 -1.56 10.62
CA VAL A 26 1.90 -1.00 11.94
C VAL A 26 3.07 -1.16 12.92
N ASP A 27 3.76 -2.29 12.84
CA ASP A 27 4.90 -2.62 13.70
C ASP A 27 6.17 -1.78 13.42
N GLY A 28 6.13 -0.86 12.45
CA GLY A 28 7.28 -0.07 12.02
C GLY A 28 8.36 -0.89 11.28
N GLN A 29 8.16 -2.20 11.13
CA GLN A 29 9.04 -3.03 10.32
C GLN A 29 8.83 -2.73 8.84
N LYS A 30 9.89 -2.91 8.05
CA LYS A 30 9.80 -2.80 6.60
C LYS A 30 8.89 -3.88 6.03
N ILE A 31 8.21 -3.50 4.96
CA ILE A 31 7.41 -4.38 4.13
C ILE A 31 8.40 -5.21 3.28
N ARG A 32 8.39 -6.53 3.47
CA ARG A 32 9.38 -7.45 2.87
C ARG A 32 8.84 -8.09 1.62
N THR A 33 9.11 -7.46 0.50
CA THR A 33 8.81 -8.02 -0.81
C THR A 33 9.64 -9.34 -0.94
N ILE A 34 9.03 -10.52 -1.18
CA ILE A 34 9.60 -11.82 -1.71
C ILE A 34 10.20 -11.93 -3.19
N LEU A 35 9.65 -11.38 -4.29
CA LEU A 35 10.18 -11.00 -5.62
C LEU A 35 9.83 -9.54 -6.12
N PRO A 36 10.83 -8.67 -6.36
CA PRO A 36 12.23 -8.83 -5.97
C PRO A 36 12.37 -8.73 -4.46
N ALA A 37 13.17 -9.62 -3.88
CA ALA A 37 13.43 -9.66 -2.44
C ALA A 37 13.98 -8.31 -1.94
N SER A 38 13.12 -7.42 -1.44
CA SER A 38 13.47 -6.06 -1.08
C SER A 38 12.72 -5.62 0.17
N GLU A 39 13.37 -4.81 0.96
CA GLU A 39 12.76 -4.28 2.18
C GLU A 39 12.36 -2.83 1.91
N HIS A 40 11.07 -2.62 1.71
CA HIS A 40 10.53 -1.29 1.47
C HIS A 40 9.96 -0.73 2.78
N PRO A 41 10.31 0.52 3.17
CA PRO A 41 9.69 1.15 4.33
C PRO A 41 8.18 1.36 4.12
N TYR A 42 7.74 1.46 2.87
CA TYR A 42 6.35 1.58 2.46
C TYR A 42 6.17 1.04 1.04
N LEU A 43 4.94 0.68 0.67
CA LEU A 43 4.56 0.38 -0.71
C LEU A 43 3.45 1.32 -1.14
N ASP A 44 3.60 1.90 -2.32
CA ASP A 44 2.56 2.74 -2.91
C ASP A 44 1.79 1.91 -3.95
N THR A 45 0.45 1.99 -3.93
CA THR A 45 -0.38 1.39 -4.97
C THR A 45 -0.23 2.13 -6.29
N LYS A 46 -0.71 1.49 -7.37
CA LYS A 46 -0.87 2.20 -8.64
C LYS A 46 -1.83 3.38 -8.47
N PRO A 47 -1.62 4.48 -9.21
CA PRO A 47 -2.57 5.58 -9.28
C PRO A 47 -3.93 5.13 -9.79
N THR A 48 -4.97 5.55 -9.10
CA THR A 48 -6.38 5.27 -9.41
C THR A 48 -7.17 6.56 -9.59
N ALA A 49 -8.37 6.45 -10.14
CA ALA A 49 -9.27 7.61 -10.28
C ALA A 49 -9.82 8.07 -8.92
N SER A 50 -9.97 7.14 -7.95
CA SER A 50 -10.62 7.40 -6.67
C SER A 50 -9.81 6.90 -5.47
N ALA A 51 -9.97 7.57 -4.32
CA ALA A 51 -9.35 7.18 -3.05
C ALA A 51 -9.74 5.76 -2.61
N GLU A 52 -11.00 5.38 -2.84
CA GLU A 52 -11.53 4.06 -2.49
C GLU A 52 -10.90 2.94 -3.35
N GLU A 53 -10.69 3.19 -4.64
CA GLU A 53 -9.99 2.24 -5.52
C GLU A 53 -8.54 2.03 -5.09
N ALA A 54 -7.84 3.11 -4.71
CA ALA A 54 -6.48 3.01 -4.19
C ALA A 54 -6.43 2.18 -2.90
N GLU A 55 -7.40 2.37 -2.00
CA GLU A 55 -7.53 1.57 -0.79
C GLU A 55 -7.79 0.09 -1.09
N GLN A 56 -8.67 -0.19 -2.04
CA GLN A 56 -8.99 -1.56 -2.42
C GLN A 56 -7.77 -2.26 -3.03
N LEU A 57 -7.03 -1.60 -3.92
CA LEU A 57 -5.75 -2.11 -4.43
C LEU A 57 -4.74 -2.36 -3.31
N ALA A 58 -4.71 -1.49 -2.29
CA ALA A 58 -3.82 -1.68 -1.16
C ALA A 58 -4.20 -2.92 -0.33
N LYS A 59 -5.51 -3.09 -0.07
CA LYS A 59 -6.04 -4.28 0.62
C LYS A 59 -5.76 -5.54 -0.19
N GLU A 60 -5.99 -5.52 -1.50
CA GLU A 60 -5.68 -6.63 -2.40
C GLU A 60 -4.19 -6.97 -2.40
N GLY A 61 -3.30 -5.98 -2.45
CA GLY A 61 -1.85 -6.21 -2.38
C GLY A 61 -1.40 -6.82 -1.04
N ILE A 62 -2.08 -6.48 0.06
CA ILE A 62 -1.87 -7.10 1.36
C ILE A 62 -2.43 -8.54 1.41
N ASP A 63 -3.60 -8.77 0.80
CA ASP A 63 -4.31 -10.05 0.78
C ASP A 63 -3.67 -11.09 -0.15
N PHE A 64 -3.11 -10.67 -1.29
CA PHE A 64 -2.43 -11.56 -2.25
C PHE A 64 -1.14 -12.18 -1.72
N GLY A 65 -0.78 -11.92 -0.45
CA GLY A 65 0.32 -12.60 0.19
C GLY A 65 1.68 -12.22 -0.35
N GLY A 66 1.78 -11.04 -0.99
CA GLY A 66 3.06 -10.51 -1.36
C GLY A 66 3.00 -9.32 -2.32
N VAL A 67 3.77 -8.25 -2.15
CA VAL A 67 4.95 -8.17 -1.29
C VAL A 67 5.74 -9.48 -1.34
N VAL A 68 5.74 -10.09 -2.53
CA VAL A 68 6.92 -10.47 -3.28
C VAL A 68 7.68 -9.19 -3.54
#